data_AF-A0A822F9Z1-F1
#
_entry.id   AF-A0A822F9Z1-F1
#
_cell.length_a   1.000
_cell.length_b   1.000
_cell.length_c   1.000
_cell.angle_alpha   90.00
_cell.angle_beta   90.00
_cell.angle_gamma   90.00
#
_symmetry.space_group_name_H-M   'P 1'
#
loop_
_entity.id
_entity.type
_entity.pdbx_description
1 polymer ?
#
loop_
_entity_poly.entity_id
_entity_poly.type
_entity_poly.pdbx_seq_one_letter_code
_entity_poly.pdbx_strand_id
1 'polypeptide(L)'
;IDKDPLAPPYEKSLHVCDLTNYGLNATNYAVLLNKFPATKNHFLLIPHEFAKQSDPLTEDDLSLTYQIIRNFRTRLIAFFNCGEESGASQKHKHVQFFSLSENEPPIDVYLKGQNIYDQASQLIQVPWAHFLISIQPHE
;
A
#
# COMPACT_ATOMS: atom_id res chain seq x y z
N ILE A 1 1.95 -24.16 15.41
CA ILE A 1 1.55 -22.73 15.33
C ILE A 1 2.45 -22.14 14.27
N ASP A 2 1.91 -21.83 13.09
CA ASP A 2 2.72 -21.19 12.05
C ASP A 2 3.23 -19.84 12.56
N LYS A 3 4.52 -19.62 12.41
CA LYS A 3 5.18 -18.38 12.79
C LYS A 3 4.71 -17.28 11.82
N ASP A 4 4.29 -16.13 12.36
CA ASP A 4 3.99 -14.96 11.55
C ASP A 4 5.25 -14.53 10.75
N PRO A 5 5.23 -14.60 9.41
CA PRO A 5 6.40 -14.26 8.60
C PRO A 5 6.69 -12.75 8.59
N LEU A 6 5.72 -11.93 9.00
CA LEU A 6 5.82 -10.47 9.07
C LEU A 6 6.15 -9.99 10.49
N ALA A 7 6.36 -10.89 11.46
CA ALA A 7 6.81 -10.54 12.79
C ALA A 7 8.35 -10.58 12.90
N PRO A 8 8.97 -9.69 13.70
CA PRO A 8 10.40 -9.76 13.97
C PRO A 8 10.78 -11.02 14.79
N PRO A 9 12.03 -11.49 14.72
CA PRO A 9 13.11 -10.99 13.86
C PRO A 9 12.88 -11.34 12.39
N TYR A 10 13.08 -10.34 11.53
CA TYR A 10 12.88 -10.47 10.08
C TYR A 10 13.99 -11.29 9.42
N GLU A 11 13.66 -11.89 8.27
CA GLU A 11 14.65 -12.49 7.40
C GLU A 11 15.57 -11.39 6.85
N LYS A 12 16.88 -11.47 7.15
CA LYS A 12 17.85 -10.41 6.80
C LYS A 12 17.92 -10.10 5.29
N SER A 13 17.65 -11.08 4.44
CA SER A 13 17.60 -10.92 2.98
C SER A 13 16.35 -10.18 2.49
N LEU A 14 15.31 -10.09 3.32
CA LEU A 14 14.05 -9.44 2.98
C LEU A 14 13.87 -8.11 3.70
N HIS A 15 14.50 -7.91 4.86
CA HIS A 15 14.45 -6.65 5.59
C HIS A 15 15.23 -5.55 4.86
N VAL A 16 14.55 -4.47 4.51
CA VAL A 16 15.15 -3.31 3.83
C VAL A 16 15.59 -2.28 4.86
N CYS A 17 14.66 -1.83 5.69
CA CYS A 17 14.91 -0.88 6.76
C CYS A 17 13.76 -0.86 7.77
N ASP A 18 14.05 -0.30 8.95
CA ASP A 18 13.04 0.13 9.91
C ASP A 18 12.77 1.62 9.71
N LEU A 19 11.49 2.00 9.72
CA LEU A 19 11.02 3.38 9.67
C LEU A 19 10.64 3.79 11.09
N THR A 20 11.59 4.43 11.77
CA THR A 20 11.42 5.01 13.10
C THR A 20 11.24 6.51 12.99
N ASN A 21 10.30 7.10 13.73
CA ASN A 21 10.03 8.55 13.75
C ASN A 21 9.50 9.16 12.43
N TYR A 22 8.84 8.37 11.56
CA TYR A 22 8.33 8.84 10.26
C TYR A 22 6.80 8.99 10.17
N GLY A 23 6.06 8.90 11.29
CA GLY A 23 4.61 9.04 11.35
C GLY A 23 4.15 10.27 12.15
N LEU A 24 2.85 10.59 12.07
CA LEU A 24 2.23 11.64 12.88
C LEU A 24 2.12 11.21 14.34
N ASN A 25 1.91 9.91 14.60
CA ASN A 25 1.73 9.32 15.93
C ASN A 25 2.79 8.25 16.29
N ALA A 26 3.97 8.33 15.67
CA ALA A 26 5.18 7.56 16.01
C ALA A 26 4.95 6.04 16.24
N THR A 27 4.30 5.35 15.29
CA THR A 27 4.33 3.89 15.24
C THR A 27 5.59 3.40 14.51
N ASN A 28 6.24 2.34 15.00
CA ASN A 28 7.40 1.73 14.33
C ASN A 28 6.94 0.85 13.19
N TYR A 29 7.45 1.09 11.98
CA TYR A 29 7.22 0.25 10.80
C TYR A 29 8.51 -0.36 10.29
N ALA A 30 8.40 -1.43 9.51
CA ALA A 30 9.48 -1.98 8.71
C ALA A 30 9.08 -2.07 7.24
N VAL A 31 10.08 -1.97 6.38
CA VAL A 31 9.95 -2.25 4.94
C VAL A 31 10.57 -3.61 4.67
N LEU A 32 9.76 -4.53 4.13
CA LEU A 32 10.19 -5.87 3.75
C LEU A 32 10.02 -6.09 2.24
N LEU A 33 10.97 -6.77 1.60
CA LEU A 33 10.78 -7.31 0.25
C LEU A 33 9.77 -8.46 0.30
N ASN A 34 8.89 -8.52 -0.70
CA ASN A 34 8.05 -9.69 -0.88
C ASN A 34 8.94 -10.88 -1.29
N LYS A 35 8.82 -11.98 -0.54
CA LYS A 35 9.62 -13.21 -0.75
C LYS A 35 9.30 -13.91 -2.08
N PHE A 36 8.06 -13.80 -2.55
CA PHE A 36 7.57 -14.44 -3.77
C PHE A 36 6.94 -13.39 -4.68
N PRO A 37 7.75 -12.44 -5.20
CA PRO A 37 7.21 -11.28 -5.88
C PRO A 37 6.79 -11.65 -7.32
N ALA A 38 5.52 -11.41 -7.67
CA ALA A 38 5.06 -11.56 -9.04
C ALA A 38 5.66 -10.50 -9.99
N THR A 39 6.01 -9.33 -9.44
CA THR A 39 6.61 -8.19 -10.15
C THR A 39 7.91 -7.77 -9.48
N LYS A 40 8.86 -7.22 -10.25
CA LYS A 40 10.12 -6.73 -9.67
C LYS A 40 9.86 -5.65 -8.64
N ASN A 41 10.69 -5.62 -7.60
CA ASN A 41 10.63 -4.62 -6.53
C ASN A 41 9.27 -4.55 -5.82
N HIS A 42 8.56 -5.68 -5.70
CA HIS A 42 7.39 -5.76 -4.82
C HIS A 42 7.87 -5.79 -3.36
N PHE A 43 7.46 -4.79 -2.58
CA PHE A 43 7.76 -4.68 -1.16
C PHE A 43 6.52 -4.37 -0.32
N LEU A 44 6.67 -4.49 0.99
CA LEU A 44 5.63 -4.39 2.01
C LEU A 44 6.03 -3.30 3.00
N LEU A 45 5.07 -2.48 3.41
CA LEU A 45 5.14 -1.67 4.62
C LEU A 45 4.35 -2.38 5.71
N ILE A 46 5.00 -2.67 6.83
CA ILE A 46 4.40 -3.43 7.94
C ILE A 46 4.61 -2.70 9.27
N PRO A 47 3.63 -2.67 10.18
CA PRO A 47 3.92 -2.31 11.57
C PRO A 47 4.81 -3.39 12.20
N HIS A 48 5.65 -3.02 13.17
CA HIS A 48 6.41 -4.03 13.92
C HIS A 48 5.50 -4.85 14.83
N GLU A 49 4.54 -4.18 15.46
CA GLU A 49 3.54 -4.82 16.30
C GLU A 49 2.41 -5.39 15.46
N PHE A 50 1.93 -6.57 15.85
CA PHE A 50 0.83 -7.20 15.16
C PHE A 50 -0.44 -6.32 15.23
N ALA A 51 -0.89 -5.87 14.08
CA ALA A 51 -2.24 -5.37 13.84
C ALA A 51 -2.96 -6.30 12.87
N LYS A 52 -4.29 -6.41 12.94
CA LYS A 52 -5.00 -7.30 12.02
C LYS A 52 -5.09 -6.67 10.64
N GLN A 53 -4.92 -7.47 9.60
CA GLN A 53 -5.13 -7.08 8.21
C GLN A 53 -6.60 -6.67 7.94
N SER A 54 -7.54 -7.13 8.77
CA SER A 54 -8.95 -6.74 8.72
C SER A 54 -9.24 -5.38 9.38
N ASP A 55 -8.28 -4.79 10.09
CA ASP A 55 -8.46 -3.48 10.71
C ASP A 55 -8.26 -2.39 9.64
N PRO A 56 -9.06 -1.31 9.65
CA PRO A 56 -8.88 -0.18 8.74
C PRO A 56 -7.47 0.40 8.77
N LEU A 57 -7.07 1.04 7.67
CA LEU A 57 -5.84 1.83 7.63
C LEU A 57 -5.95 3.00 8.62
N THR A 58 -4.89 3.20 9.38
CA THR A 58 -4.70 4.34 10.28
C THR A 58 -4.17 5.55 9.51
N GLU A 59 -4.13 6.70 10.18
CA GLU A 59 -3.51 7.91 9.62
C GLU A 59 -2.00 7.72 9.34
N ASP A 60 -1.29 7.02 10.22
CA ASP A 60 0.12 6.68 10.02
C ASP A 60 0.31 5.76 8.81
N ASP A 61 -0.57 4.75 8.64
CA ASP A 61 -0.52 3.84 7.49
C ASP A 61 -0.65 4.62 6.17
N LEU A 62 -1.62 5.53 6.09
CA LEU A 62 -1.86 6.36 4.90
C LEU A 62 -0.74 7.39 4.68
N SER A 63 -0.29 8.06 5.73
CA SER A 63 0.77 9.07 5.67
C SER A 63 2.09 8.47 5.19
N LEU A 64 2.52 7.35 5.77
CA LEU A 64 3.75 6.66 5.35
C LEU A 64 3.63 6.12 3.93
N THR A 65 2.48 5.53 3.59
CA THR A 65 2.21 5.06 2.22
C THR A 65 2.35 6.18 1.21
N TYR A 66 1.74 7.33 1.48
CA TYR A 66 1.81 8.51 0.62
C TYR A 66 3.25 9.06 0.53
N GLN A 67 3.95 9.18 1.65
CA GLN A 67 5.34 9.62 1.68
C GLN A 67 6.25 8.69 0.86
N ILE A 68 6.08 7.37 0.94
CA ILE A 68 6.82 6.40 0.13
C ILE A 68 6.56 6.64 -1.35
N ILE A 69 5.29 6.71 -1.77
CA ILE A 69 4.91 6.94 -3.18
C ILE A 69 5.55 8.24 -3.71
N ARG A 70 5.48 9.33 -2.94
CA ARG A 70 5.96 10.65 -3.35
C ARG A 70 7.49 10.71 -3.52
N ASN A 71 8.22 10.01 -2.66
CA ASN A 71 9.69 10.06 -2.64
C ASN A 71 10.33 8.94 -3.48
N PHE A 72 9.54 8.02 -4.04
CA PHE A 72 10.07 6.97 -4.89
C PHE A 72 10.44 7.50 -6.28
N ARG A 73 11.57 7.05 -6.83
CA ARG A 73 12.09 7.54 -8.12
C ARG A 73 11.22 7.16 -9.33
N THR A 74 10.44 6.10 -9.19
CA THR A 74 9.57 5.57 -10.24
C THR A 74 8.13 5.55 -9.74
N ARG A 75 7.15 5.57 -10.65
CA ARG A 75 5.75 5.46 -10.26
C ARG A 75 5.48 4.14 -9.52
N LEU A 76 4.81 4.23 -8.39
CA LEU A 76 4.36 3.10 -7.57
C LEU A 76 2.84 3.01 -7.57
N ILE A 77 2.34 1.78 -7.47
CA ILE A 77 1.02 1.52 -6.90
C ILE A 77 1.22 1.02 -5.48
N ALA A 78 0.40 1.53 -4.56
CA ALA A 78 0.19 0.92 -3.26
C ALA A 78 -1.23 0.36 -3.17
N PHE A 79 -1.41 -0.77 -2.49
CA PHE A 79 -2.71 -1.37 -2.27
C PHE A 79 -2.80 -2.11 -0.93
N PHE A 80 -4.02 -2.22 -0.41
CA PHE A 80 -4.32 -2.84 0.88
C PHE A 80 -5.53 -3.76 0.76
N ASN A 81 -5.32 -5.07 0.97
CA ASN A 81 -6.37 -6.07 0.93
C ASN A 81 -6.96 -6.23 2.34
N CYS A 82 -8.14 -5.65 2.60
CA CYS A 82 -8.77 -5.65 3.92
C CYS A 82 -9.95 -6.63 4.00
N GLY A 83 -9.87 -7.59 4.93
CA GLY A 83 -10.94 -8.57 5.18
C GLY A 83 -10.78 -9.88 4.41
N GLU A 84 -11.61 -10.87 4.75
CA GLU A 84 -11.50 -12.25 4.28
C GLU A 84 -11.67 -12.38 2.75
N GLU A 85 -12.63 -11.65 2.19
CA GLU A 85 -12.94 -11.69 0.74
C GLU A 85 -12.03 -10.79 -0.12
N SER A 86 -11.02 -10.16 0.47
CA SER A 86 -10.13 -9.22 -0.24
C SER A 86 -8.95 -9.89 -0.94
N GLY A 87 -8.77 -11.20 -0.77
CA GLY A 87 -7.58 -11.91 -1.24
C GLY A 87 -6.34 -11.70 -0.36
N ALA A 88 -6.51 -11.31 0.90
CA ALA A 88 -5.43 -11.21 1.88
C ALA A 88 -4.88 -12.61 2.24
N SER A 89 -3.56 -12.79 2.13
CA SER A 89 -2.89 -14.06 2.45
C SER A 89 -2.25 -14.10 3.84
N GLN A 90 -2.03 -12.92 4.46
CA GLN A 90 -1.43 -12.77 5.79
C GLN A 90 -2.37 -12.02 6.72
N LYS A 91 -2.37 -12.42 8.00
CA LYS A 91 -3.20 -11.79 9.04
C LYS A 91 -2.59 -10.53 9.63
N HIS A 92 -1.26 -10.41 9.58
CA HIS A 92 -0.54 -9.23 10.02
C HIS A 92 -0.76 -8.11 9.00
N LYS A 93 -1.19 -6.94 9.47
CA LYS A 93 -1.41 -5.74 8.67
C LYS A 93 -0.20 -5.41 7.79
N HIS A 94 -0.41 -5.20 6.50
CA HIS A 94 0.62 -4.79 5.56
C HIS A 94 0.04 -4.05 4.36
N VAL A 95 0.71 -2.98 3.94
CA VAL A 95 0.46 -2.29 2.67
C VAL A 95 1.46 -2.79 1.64
N GLN A 96 0.99 -3.12 0.44
CA GLN A 96 1.81 -3.68 -0.64
C GLN A 96 2.13 -2.62 -1.68
N PHE A 97 3.35 -2.65 -2.20
CA PHE A 97 3.84 -1.73 -3.21
C PHE A 97 4.47 -2.49 -4.36
N PHE A 98 4.24 -2.04 -5.59
CA PHE A 98 5.07 -2.44 -6.73
C PHE A 98 5.23 -1.30 -7.71
N SER A 99 6.35 -1.32 -8.44
CA SER A 99 6.61 -0.37 -9.51
C SER A 99 5.72 -0.65 -10.71
N LEU A 100 5.09 0.40 -11.19
CA LEU A 100 4.52 0.40 -12.53
C LEU A 100 5.69 0.34 -13.51
N SER A 101 5.77 -0.73 -14.29
CA SER A 101 6.59 -0.73 -15.51
C SER A 101 6.12 0.39 -16.46
N GLU A 102 6.74 0.53 -17.64
CA GLU A 102 6.39 1.57 -18.63
C GLU A 102 4.89 1.61 -19.03
N ASN A 103 4.09 0.59 -18.69
CA ASN A 103 2.64 0.59 -18.85
C ASN A 103 1.92 1.43 -17.78
N GLU A 104 0.91 2.18 -18.21
CA GLU A 104 -0.01 2.90 -17.33
C GLU A 104 -0.78 1.95 -16.40
N PRO A 105 -1.08 2.35 -15.14
CA PRO A 105 -2.12 1.72 -14.33
C PRO A 105 -3.38 1.51 -15.18
N PRO A 106 -4.05 0.35 -15.11
CA PRO A 106 -5.28 0.12 -15.86
C PRO A 106 -6.37 1.19 -15.60
N ILE A 107 -6.35 1.81 -14.42
CA ILE A 107 -7.31 2.84 -14.04
C ILE A 107 -7.07 4.19 -14.75
N ASP A 108 -5.83 4.52 -15.11
CA ASP A 108 -5.49 5.80 -15.75
C ASP A 108 -6.21 5.98 -17.08
N VAL A 109 -6.48 4.88 -17.79
CA VAL A 109 -7.25 4.86 -19.04
C VAL A 109 -8.66 5.42 -18.84
N TYR A 110 -9.27 5.14 -17.69
CA TYR A 110 -10.62 5.59 -17.37
C TYR A 110 -10.65 6.98 -16.72
N LEU A 111 -9.54 7.42 -16.14
CA LEU A 111 -9.40 8.74 -15.50
C LEU A 111 -9.08 9.87 -16.48
N LYS A 112 -8.60 9.55 -17.69
CA LYS A 112 -8.29 10.56 -18.74
C LYS A 112 -9.50 11.45 -19.03
N GLY A 113 -9.36 12.75 -18.76
CA GLY A 113 -10.39 13.76 -19.00
C GLY A 113 -11.45 13.91 -17.91
N GLN A 114 -11.31 13.20 -16.78
CA GLN A 114 -12.21 13.31 -15.63
C GLN A 114 -11.61 14.27 -14.58
N ASN A 115 -12.37 15.30 -14.16
CA ASN A 115 -12.00 16.16 -13.03
C ASN A 115 -12.64 15.64 -11.74
N ILE A 116 -12.00 14.67 -11.09
CA ILE A 116 -12.53 14.01 -9.88
C ILE A 116 -11.81 14.59 -8.66
N TYR A 117 -12.21 15.78 -8.22
CA TYR A 117 -11.67 16.38 -7.00
C TYR A 117 -12.77 16.47 -5.93
N ASP A 118 -12.40 16.24 -4.67
CA ASP A 118 -13.20 16.50 -3.47
C ASP A 118 -14.56 15.76 -3.34
N GLN A 119 -14.93 14.92 -4.31
CA GLN A 119 -16.13 14.08 -4.27
C GLN A 119 -15.83 12.66 -4.74
N ALA A 120 -16.20 11.70 -3.89
CA ALA A 120 -16.14 10.28 -4.21
C ALA A 120 -16.96 9.99 -5.47
N SER A 121 -16.27 9.68 -6.57
CA SER A 121 -16.88 9.48 -7.88
C SER A 121 -16.86 8.02 -8.32
N GLN A 122 -17.79 7.65 -9.20
CA GLN A 122 -17.88 6.34 -9.83
C GLN A 122 -17.70 6.47 -11.35
N LEU A 123 -16.92 5.57 -11.94
CA LEU A 123 -16.73 5.43 -13.38
C LEU A 123 -17.88 4.60 -13.96
N ILE A 124 -18.71 5.22 -14.80
CA ILE A 124 -19.85 4.57 -15.46
C ILE A 124 -19.46 3.42 -16.38
N GLN A 125 -18.19 3.37 -16.80
CA GLN A 125 -17.65 2.35 -17.70
C GLN A 125 -17.34 1.03 -16.98
N VAL A 126 -17.39 1.01 -15.64
CA VAL A 126 -16.99 -0.14 -14.82
C VAL A 126 -18.20 -0.67 -14.04
N PRO A 127 -18.51 -1.98 -14.12
CA PRO A 127 -19.74 -2.52 -13.54
C PRO A 127 -19.68 -2.74 -12.02
N TRP A 128 -18.49 -2.70 -11.42
CA TRP A 128 -18.29 -2.92 -9.98
C TRP A 128 -18.39 -1.62 -9.19
N ALA A 129 -18.98 -1.68 -8.01
CA ALA A 129 -19.02 -0.53 -7.09
C ALA A 129 -17.61 -0.14 -6.66
N HIS A 130 -17.28 1.15 -6.78
CA HIS A 130 -15.99 1.72 -6.41
C HIS A 130 -16.15 3.20 -6.09
N PHE A 131 -15.13 3.79 -5.46
CA PHE A 131 -15.08 5.21 -5.14
C PHE A 131 -13.69 5.75 -5.44
N LEU A 132 -13.65 6.92 -6.07
CA LEU A 132 -12.41 7.59 -6.47
C LEU A 132 -12.37 8.99 -5.90
N ILE A 133 -11.21 9.36 -5.35
CA ILE A 133 -10.91 10.70 -4.88
C ILE A 133 -9.53 11.03 -5.43
N SER A 134 -9.42 12.07 -6.24
CA SER A 134 -8.09 12.57 -6.62
C SER A 134 -7.54 13.42 -5.50
N ILE A 135 -6.32 13.10 -5.09
CA ILE A 135 -5.54 13.94 -4.22
C ILE A 135 -4.83 14.99 -5.09
N GLN A 136 -5.00 16.27 -4.75
CA GLN A 136 -4.22 17.34 -5.36
C GLN A 136 -2.74 17.04 -5.15
N PRO A 137 -1.88 17.19 -6.18
CA PRO A 137 -0.44 17.21 -5.97
C PRO A 137 -0.16 18.33 -4.99
N HIS A 138 0.35 18.00 -3.79
CA HIS A 138 0.78 19.02 -2.87
C HIS A 138 1.99 19.73 -3.49
N GLU A 139 1.87 21.05 -3.73
CA GLU A 139 2.94 21.92 -4.25
C GLU A 139 4.27 21.73 -3.50
#